data_AF-A0A9Q1IBH1-F1
#
_entry.id   AF-A0A9Q1IBH1-F1
#
_cell.length_a   1.000
_cell.length_b   1.000
_cell.length_c   1.000
_cell.angle_alpha   90.00
_cell.angle_beta   90.00
_cell.angle_gamma   90.00
#
_symmetry.space_group_name_H-M   'P 1'
#
loop_
_entity.id
_entity.type
_entity.pdbx_description
1 polymer ?
#
loop_
_entity_poly.entity_id
_entity_poly.type
_entity_poly.pdbx_seq_one_letter_code
_entity_poly.pdbx_strand_id
1 'polypeptide(L)'
;MEGCSTPVEHQDILLEVVLQEGDKALQTLALVCSKFYNLVTSERFRRKAHFLWLDSVVTWRRFSSTYQQDFRRMYVLETCRQCKEVYKNCIPGYVGRRRGELQAFYSEDSHPGFCSDLCQLCAGLGE
;
A
#
# COMPACT_ATOMS: atom_id res chain seq x y z
N MET A 1 -17.04 -12.14 -33.22
CA MET A 1 -16.18 -10.94 -33.15
C MET A 1 -16.28 -10.44 -31.72
N GLU A 2 -15.46 -10.99 -30.84
CA GLU A 2 -15.49 -10.64 -29.42
C GLU A 2 -14.86 -9.26 -29.27
N GLY A 3 -15.63 -8.31 -28.74
CA GLY A 3 -15.19 -6.95 -28.52
C GLY A 3 -14.02 -6.93 -27.54
N CYS A 4 -12.90 -6.39 -27.99
CA CYS A 4 -11.77 -6.10 -27.13
C CYS A 4 -12.20 -5.01 -26.13
N SER A 5 -12.40 -5.38 -24.87
CA SER A 5 -12.75 -4.46 -23.79
C SER A 5 -11.79 -3.28 -23.76
N THR A 6 -12.33 -2.10 -23.49
CA THR A 6 -11.56 -0.85 -23.57
C THR A 6 -10.47 -0.82 -22.48
N PRO A 7 -9.35 -0.11 -22.68
CA PRO A 7 -8.26 -0.04 -21.69
C PRO A 7 -8.68 0.46 -20.30
N VAL A 8 -9.80 1.19 -20.21
CA VAL A 8 -10.33 1.78 -18.98
C VAL A 8 -11.04 0.73 -18.11
N GLU A 9 -11.78 -0.20 -18.72
CA GLU A 9 -12.51 -1.25 -18.01
C GLU A 9 -11.55 -2.22 -17.28
N HIS A 10 -10.40 -2.51 -17.88
CA HIS A 10 -9.37 -3.34 -17.24
C HIS A 10 -8.80 -2.69 -15.98
N GLN A 11 -8.72 -1.36 -15.91
CA GLN A 11 -8.12 -0.71 -14.74
C GLN A 11 -9.02 -0.82 -13.52
N ASP A 12 -10.32 -0.64 -13.67
CA ASP A 12 -11.25 -0.67 -12.54
C ASP A 12 -11.44 -2.09 -11.98
N ILE A 13 -11.42 -3.12 -12.85
CA ILE A 13 -11.39 -4.53 -12.42
C ILE A 13 -10.15 -4.82 -11.58
N LEU A 14 -8.97 -4.39 -12.03
CA LEU A 14 -7.73 -4.63 -11.29
C LEU A 14 -7.68 -3.85 -9.96
N LEU A 15 -8.29 -2.67 -9.91
CA LEU A 15 -8.45 -1.93 -8.65
C LEU A 15 -9.35 -2.69 -7.68
N GLU A 16 -10.46 -3.26 -8.15
CA GLU A 16 -11.34 -4.07 -7.32
C GLU A 16 -10.62 -5.28 -6.72
N VAL A 17 -9.83 -6.00 -7.53
CA VAL A 17 -8.99 -7.10 -7.04
C VAL A 17 -8.03 -6.61 -5.95
N VAL A 18 -7.34 -5.49 -6.17
CA VAL A 18 -6.43 -4.92 -5.17
C VAL A 18 -7.16 -4.45 -3.90
N LEU A 19 -8.40 -3.95 -4.01
CA LEU A 19 -9.19 -3.55 -2.84
C LEU A 19 -9.66 -4.75 -2.02
N GLN A 20 -9.93 -5.90 -2.66
CA GLN A 20 -10.36 -7.13 -2.00
C GLN A 20 -9.19 -7.93 -1.42
N GLU A 21 -8.10 -8.06 -2.18
CA GLU A 21 -6.98 -8.92 -1.84
C GLU A 21 -5.76 -8.18 -1.28
N GLY A 22 -5.68 -6.88 -1.52
CA GLY A 22 -4.59 -6.06 -1.02
C GLY A 22 -3.31 -6.09 -1.82
N ASP A 23 -2.20 -5.76 -1.16
CA ASP A 23 -0.90 -5.59 -1.84
C ASP A 23 -0.37 -6.87 -2.49
N LYS A 24 -0.76 -8.06 -2.00
CA LYS A 24 -0.41 -9.33 -2.66
C LYS A 24 -0.95 -9.37 -4.09
N ALA A 25 -2.12 -8.77 -4.35
CA ALA A 25 -2.66 -8.71 -5.69
C ALA A 25 -1.79 -7.83 -6.62
N LEU A 26 -1.15 -6.77 -6.11
CA LEU A 26 -0.20 -6.00 -6.93
C LEU A 26 0.96 -6.89 -7.41
N GLN A 27 1.47 -7.78 -6.56
CA GLN A 27 2.54 -8.70 -6.93
C GLN A 27 2.02 -9.76 -7.92
N THR A 28 0.91 -10.42 -7.62
CA THR A 28 0.33 -11.44 -8.48
C THR A 28 -0.04 -10.90 -9.86
N LEU A 29 -0.69 -9.73 -9.92
CA LEU A 29 -1.06 -9.08 -11.17
C LEU A 29 0.16 -8.65 -11.99
N ALA A 30 1.23 -8.21 -11.33
CA ALA A 30 2.47 -7.84 -11.99
C ALA A 30 3.13 -9.03 -12.73
N LEU A 31 2.86 -10.25 -12.32
CA LEU A 31 3.39 -11.47 -12.94
C LEU A 31 2.58 -11.94 -14.16
N VAL A 32 1.38 -11.40 -14.41
CA VAL A 32 0.49 -11.86 -15.49
C VAL A 32 1.05 -11.51 -16.87
N CYS A 33 1.37 -10.23 -17.10
CA CYS A 33 1.97 -9.76 -18.35
C CYS A 33 2.60 -8.38 -18.17
N SER A 34 3.43 -7.96 -19.13
CA SER A 34 4.10 -6.65 -19.10
C SER A 34 3.14 -5.46 -19.03
N LYS A 35 1.94 -5.56 -19.63
CA LYS A 35 0.91 -4.52 -19.53
C LYS A 35 0.40 -4.37 -18.10
N PHE A 36 0.11 -5.48 -17.43
CA PHE A 36 -0.36 -5.47 -16.04
C PHE A 36 0.76 -5.01 -15.12
N TYR A 37 1.99 -5.51 -15.30
CA TYR A 37 3.18 -5.04 -14.61
C TYR A 37 3.30 -3.51 -14.67
N ASN A 38 3.32 -2.93 -15.87
CA ASN A 38 3.45 -1.49 -16.05
C ASN A 38 2.30 -0.71 -15.40
N LEU A 39 1.09 -1.26 -15.45
CA LEU A 39 -0.09 -0.63 -14.86
C LEU A 39 -0.03 -0.64 -13.32
N VAL A 40 0.14 -1.81 -12.69
CA VAL A 40 0.08 -1.96 -11.23
C VAL A 40 1.35 -1.48 -10.51
N THR A 41 2.45 -1.32 -11.24
CA THR A 41 3.67 -0.67 -10.72
C THR A 41 3.64 0.85 -10.86
N SER A 42 2.76 1.40 -11.69
CA SER A 42 2.65 2.85 -11.87
C SER A 42 2.21 3.57 -10.58
N GLU A 43 2.81 4.74 -10.34
CA GLU A 43 2.45 5.60 -9.21
C GLU A 43 0.96 5.98 -9.25
N ARG A 44 0.43 6.29 -10.44
CA ARG A 44 -0.98 6.66 -10.64
C ARG A 44 -1.93 5.56 -10.17
N PHE A 45 -1.70 4.31 -10.56
CA PHE A 45 -2.54 3.19 -10.17
C PHE A 45 -2.46 2.94 -8.67
N ARG A 46 -1.25 2.87 -8.13
CA ARG A 46 -1.01 2.63 -6.69
C ARG A 46 -1.63 3.72 -5.82
N ARG A 47 -1.52 4.98 -6.24
CA ARG A 47 -2.16 6.11 -5.56
C ARG A 47 -3.68 6.00 -5.58
N LYS A 48 -4.28 5.68 -6.73
CA LYS A 48 -5.74 5.47 -6.84
C LYS A 48 -6.20 4.33 -5.92
N ALA A 49 -5.51 3.18 -5.96
CA ALA A 49 -5.81 2.03 -5.10
C ALA A 49 -5.73 2.38 -3.60
N HIS A 50 -4.64 3.04 -3.17
CA HIS A 50 -4.43 3.43 -1.79
C HIS A 50 -5.52 4.35 -1.24
N PHE A 51 -5.87 5.41 -1.98
CA PHE A 51 -6.89 6.34 -1.52
C PHE A 51 -8.30 5.75 -1.55
N LEU A 52 -8.61 4.89 -2.54
CA LEU A 52 -9.87 4.13 -2.55
C LEU A 52 -9.97 3.21 -1.33
N TRP A 53 -8.87 2.55 -0.96
CA TRP A 53 -8.82 1.74 0.24
C TRP A 53 -9.02 2.59 1.52
N LEU A 54 -8.28 3.71 1.66
CA LEU A 54 -8.44 4.62 2.79
C LEU A 54 -9.89 5.10 2.94
N ASP A 55 -10.54 5.46 1.84
CA ASP A 55 -11.93 5.93 1.82
C ASP A 55 -12.93 4.81 2.12
N SER A 56 -12.58 3.53 1.88
CA SER A 56 -13.44 2.39 2.20
C SER A 56 -13.37 1.97 3.67
N VAL A 57 -12.22 2.16 4.33
CA VAL A 57 -12.03 1.78 5.74
C VAL A 57 -12.24 2.93 6.74
N VAL A 58 -12.25 4.18 6.29
CA VAL A 58 -12.40 5.37 7.15
C VAL A 58 -13.44 6.34 6.60
N THR A 59 -14.36 6.76 7.48
CA THR A 59 -15.28 7.87 7.18
C THR A 59 -14.62 9.22 7.49
N TRP A 60 -13.77 9.71 6.57
CA TRP A 60 -12.92 10.91 6.76
C TRP A 60 -13.65 12.17 7.21
N ARG A 61 -14.88 12.38 6.73
CA ARG A 61 -15.76 13.50 7.13
C ARG A 61 -16.02 13.62 8.63
N ARG A 62 -15.71 12.59 9.43
CA ARG A 62 -15.84 12.61 10.90
C ARG A 62 -14.64 13.25 11.61
N PHE A 63 -13.56 13.53 10.88
CA PHE A 63 -12.32 14.07 11.43
C PHE A 63 -12.09 15.51 10.97
N SER A 64 -11.31 16.27 11.75
CA SER A 64 -10.93 17.65 11.40
C SER A 64 -10.14 17.70 10.10
N SER A 65 -10.13 18.86 9.44
CA SER A 65 -9.32 19.07 8.22
C SER A 65 -7.84 18.80 8.48
N THR A 66 -7.30 19.23 9.62
CA THR A 66 -5.92 18.95 10.04
C THR A 66 -5.67 17.44 10.14
N TYR A 67 -6.56 16.70 10.81
CA TYR A 67 -6.42 15.24 10.92
C TYR A 67 -6.48 14.57 9.53
N GLN A 68 -7.36 15.03 8.64
CA GLN A 68 -7.40 14.49 7.29
C GLN A 68 -6.09 14.76 6.53
N GLN A 69 -5.48 15.94 6.67
CA GLN A 69 -4.20 16.26 6.04
C GLN A 69 -3.05 15.39 6.55
N ASP A 70 -3.01 15.15 7.86
CA ASP A 70 -1.94 14.37 8.49
C ASP A 70 -2.07 12.87 8.22
N PHE A 71 -3.31 12.35 8.23
CA PHE A 71 -3.56 10.91 8.25
C PHE A 71 -4.07 10.34 6.91
N ARG A 72 -4.74 11.13 6.05
CA ARG A 72 -5.19 10.70 4.71
C ARG A 72 -4.13 11.03 3.66
N ARG A 73 -2.95 10.43 3.79
CA ARG A 73 -1.80 10.66 2.91
C ARG A 73 -1.34 9.39 2.21
N MET A 74 -0.54 9.58 1.17
CA MET A 74 0.13 8.49 0.49
C MET A 74 1.28 7.95 1.35
N TYR A 75 1.53 6.64 1.26
CA TYR A 75 2.76 6.04 1.79
C TYR A 75 3.96 6.39 0.90
N VAL A 76 5.16 6.29 1.46
CA VAL A 76 6.45 6.35 0.76
C VAL A 76 7.04 4.94 0.77
N LEU A 77 7.67 4.54 -0.33
CA LEU A 77 8.44 3.30 -0.36
C LEU A 77 9.84 3.56 0.19
N GLU A 78 10.24 2.81 1.20
CA GLU A 78 11.55 2.88 1.84
C GLU A 78 12.20 1.50 1.89
N THR A 79 13.53 1.46 2.00
CA THR A 79 14.28 0.21 2.16
C THR A 79 14.64 0.01 3.63
N CYS A 80 14.31 -1.14 4.20
CA CYS A 80 14.64 -1.47 5.57
C CYS A 80 16.17 -1.52 5.78
N ARG A 81 16.67 -0.86 6.82
CA ARG A 81 18.10 -0.83 7.15
C ARG A 81 18.65 -2.21 7.53
N GLN A 82 17.81 -3.07 8.12
CA GLN A 82 18.19 -4.41 8.56
C GLN A 82 18.05 -5.46 7.44
N CYS A 83 16.81 -5.81 7.04
CA CYS A 83 16.57 -6.89 6.09
C CYS A 83 16.71 -6.49 4.61
N LYS A 84 16.86 -5.19 4.31
CA LYS A 84 16.93 -4.62 2.95
C LYS A 84 15.65 -4.76 2.11
N GLU A 85 14.56 -5.26 2.68
CA GLU A 85 13.26 -5.30 2.01
C GLU A 85 12.67 -3.91 1.82
N VAL A 86 11.93 -3.72 0.73
CA VAL A 86 11.18 -2.49 0.46
C VAL A 86 9.84 -2.54 1.20
N TYR A 87 9.52 -1.49 1.96
CA TYR A 87 8.27 -1.38 2.72
C TYR A 87 7.58 -0.02 2.52
N LYS A 88 6.32 0.08 2.95
CA LYS A 88 5.47 1.25 2.84
C LYS A 88 5.52 2.04 4.15
N ASN A 89 6.35 3.07 4.18
CA ASN A 89 6.32 4.02 5.29
C ASN A 89 5.13 4.96 5.14
N CYS A 90 4.26 4.99 6.13
CA CYS A 90 3.10 5.88 6.14
C CYS A 90 2.98 6.60 7.49
N ILE A 91 4.08 6.98 8.14
CA ILE A 91 4.04 7.75 9.39
C ILE A 91 3.92 9.26 9.07
N PRO A 92 3.01 10.05 9.69
CA PRO A 92 2.01 9.69 10.70
C PRO A 92 0.67 9.21 10.12
N GLY A 93 0.60 8.93 8.81
CA GLY A 93 -0.57 8.43 8.07
C GLY A 93 -1.40 7.33 8.76
N TYR A 94 -2.62 7.13 8.27
CA TYR A 94 -3.59 6.25 8.90
C TYR A 94 -3.15 4.78 8.93
N VAL A 95 -3.14 4.21 10.15
CA VAL A 95 -2.90 2.80 10.43
C VAL A 95 -4.17 2.21 11.09
N GLY A 96 -4.99 1.52 10.31
CA GLY A 96 -6.31 1.02 10.73
C GLY A 96 -6.30 -0.24 11.60
N ARG A 97 -7.46 -0.56 12.21
CA ARG A 97 -7.66 -1.74 13.09
C ARG A 97 -8.07 -3.04 12.38
N ARG A 98 -8.31 -3.04 11.06
CA ARG A 98 -8.47 -4.28 10.25
C ARG A 98 -7.09 -4.91 9.98
N ARG A 99 -6.42 -5.28 11.08
CA ARG A 99 -5.11 -5.94 11.11
C ARG A 99 -5.25 -7.33 10.49
N GLY A 100 -4.43 -7.66 9.49
CA GLY A 100 -4.29 -9.03 8.99
C GLY A 100 -4.27 -9.20 7.47
N GLU A 101 -5.06 -8.46 6.69
CA GLU A 101 -5.18 -8.72 5.23
C GLU A 101 -4.25 -7.86 4.36
N LEU A 102 -3.77 -6.72 4.88
CA LEU A 102 -2.96 -5.74 4.15
C LEU A 102 -1.58 -5.50 4.79
N GLN A 103 -1.19 -6.39 5.69
CA GLN A 103 -0.17 -6.17 6.71
C GLN A 103 1.27 -6.41 6.26
N ALA A 104 1.54 -6.44 4.95
CA ALA A 104 2.88 -6.78 4.50
C ALA A 104 3.91 -5.65 4.73
N PHE A 105 3.50 -4.37 4.81
CA PHE A 105 4.47 -3.28 4.69
C PHE A 105 4.23 -1.99 5.46
N TYR A 106 3.17 -1.85 6.27
CA TYR A 106 3.06 -0.69 7.15
C TYR A 106 3.85 -0.98 8.44
N SER A 107 4.89 -0.17 8.70
CA SER A 107 5.68 -0.19 9.93
C SER A 107 4.75 -0.26 11.15
N GLU A 108 4.98 -1.25 12.02
CA GLU A 108 4.17 -1.49 13.22
C GLU A 108 4.25 -0.33 14.21
N ASP A 109 5.35 0.41 14.23
CA ASP A 109 5.51 1.60 15.05
C ASP A 109 6.75 2.42 14.65
N SER A 110 6.58 3.75 14.72
CA SER A 110 7.49 4.83 15.14
C SER A 110 9.00 4.84 14.81
N HIS A 111 9.56 3.89 14.06
CA HIS A 111 11.01 3.72 13.92
C HIS A 111 11.48 3.95 12.48
N PRO A 112 11.91 5.17 12.14
CA PRO A 112 12.36 5.51 10.80
C PRO A 112 13.44 4.57 10.28
N GLY A 113 13.20 3.97 9.11
CA GLY A 113 14.15 3.09 8.42
C GLY A 113 14.02 1.60 8.72
N PHE A 114 13.01 1.16 9.48
CA PHE A 114 12.76 -0.26 9.75
C PHE A 114 11.35 -0.68 9.34
N CYS A 115 11.21 -1.85 8.71
CA CYS A 115 9.91 -2.36 8.28
C CYS A 115 9.10 -2.98 9.43
N SER A 116 9.76 -3.36 10.53
CA SER A 116 9.14 -3.94 11.73
C SER A 116 10.02 -3.73 12.96
N ASP A 117 9.42 -3.85 14.14
CA ASP A 117 10.12 -3.78 15.43
C ASP A 117 11.19 -4.88 15.55
N LEU A 118 10.91 -6.06 14.99
CA LEU A 118 11.90 -7.14 14.95
C LEU A 118 13.17 -6.71 14.18
N CYS A 119 13.01 -6.07 13.02
CA CYS A 119 14.15 -5.58 12.26
C CYS A 119 14.94 -4.50 13.00
N GLN A 120 14.27 -3.67 13.78
CA GLN A 120 14.93 -2.69 14.64
C GLN A 120 15.69 -3.36 15.79
N LEU A 121 15.06 -4.30 16.50
CA LEU A 121 15.68 -5.02 17.62
C LEU A 121 16.90 -5.82 17.16
N CYS A 122 16.81 -6.51 16.02
CA CYS A 122 17.94 -7.24 15.44
C CYS A 122 19.10 -6.33 15.01
N ALA A 123 18.84 -5.07 14.64
CA ALA A 123 19.90 -4.13 14.32
C ALA A 123 20.71 -3.70 15.56
N GLY A 124 20.11 -3.77 16.76
CA GLY A 124 20.78 -3.49 18.05
C GLY A 124 21.49 -4.68 18.68
N LEU A 125 21.36 -5.88 18.11
CA LEU A 125 22.01 -7.12 18.59
C LEU A 125 23.31 -7.44 17.84
N GLY A 126 23.81 -6.50 17.04
CA GLY A 126 25.10 -6.60 16.36
C GLY A 126 26.23 -5.98 17.17
N GLU A 127 26.59 -6.61 18.29
CA GLU A 127 27.93 -6.62 18.91
C GLU A 127 28.25 -8.00 19.49
#